data_AF-A0A6A2WGX2-F1
#
_entry.id   AF-A0A6A2WGX2-F1
#
_cell.length_a   1.000
_cell.length_b   1.000
_cell.length_c   1.000
_cell.angle_alpha   90.00
_cell.angle_beta   90.00
_cell.angle_gamma   90.00
#
_symmetry.space_group_name_H-M   'P 1'
#
loop_
_entity.id
_entity.type
_entity.pdbx_description
1 polymer ?
#
loop_
_entity_poly.entity_id
_entity_poly.type
_entity_poly.pdbx_seq_one_letter_code
_entity_poly.pdbx_strand_id
1 'polypeptide(L)'
;MTMKPNPQCSNTACLERQKEYILAKPARDAATKAKMEAEASAVAAAGDVPLHVDNERNISVVDDNEQEECISFLCSVLNILQVLYTKFLELIRPVAWAQFPYQIKNSRLSCSSPHDALPEGLTHELPSADGFQKLQPSEATDTTIDDLEDLQRQLDALNAD
;
A
#
# COMPACT_ATOMS: atom_id res chain seq x y z
N MET A 1 -7.85 -5.63 8.27
CA MET A 1 -7.61 -6.56 9.41
C MET A 1 -8.91 -7.29 9.73
N THR A 2 -9.03 -8.58 9.40
CA THR A 2 -10.25 -9.37 9.68
C THR A 2 -10.07 -10.20 10.94
N MET A 3 -10.76 -9.81 12.02
CA MET A 3 -10.73 -10.52 13.30
C MET A 3 -11.65 -11.75 13.24
N LYS A 4 -11.11 -12.93 13.57
CA LYS A 4 -11.88 -14.19 13.63
C LYS A 4 -12.52 -14.35 15.02
N PRO A 5 -13.78 -14.81 15.11
CA PRO A 5 -14.41 -15.11 16.40
C PRO A 5 -13.66 -16.21 17.17
N ASN A 6 -13.54 -16.07 18.49
CA ASN A 6 -12.86 -17.03 19.34
C ASN A 6 -13.63 -18.37 19.39
N PRO A 7 -13.03 -19.51 18.98
CA PRO A 7 -13.67 -20.83 18.98
C PRO A 7 -13.92 -21.40 20.38
N GLN A 8 -13.39 -20.79 21.43
CA GLN A 8 -13.59 -21.16 22.84
C GLN A 8 -14.36 -20.06 23.58
N CYS A 9 -15.33 -19.42 22.91
CA CYS A 9 -16.17 -18.44 23.57
C CYS A 9 -16.95 -19.10 24.72
N SER A 10 -16.92 -18.47 25.91
CA SER A 10 -17.68 -18.92 27.09
C SER A 10 -19.19 -18.69 26.95
N ASN A 11 -19.63 -17.89 25.96
CA ASN A 11 -21.04 -17.61 25.71
C ASN A 11 -21.63 -18.67 24.76
N THR A 12 -22.63 -19.40 25.24
CA THR A 12 -23.29 -20.48 24.48
C THR A 12 -23.97 -19.98 23.20
N ALA A 13 -24.64 -18.82 23.24
CA ALA A 13 -25.28 -18.22 22.07
C ALA A 13 -24.25 -17.72 21.02
N CYS A 14 -23.02 -17.39 21.43
CA CYS A 14 -21.94 -17.07 20.50
C CYS A 14 -21.50 -18.30 19.71
N LEU A 15 -21.38 -19.46 20.38
CA LEU A 15 -21.02 -20.73 19.72
C LEU A 15 -22.10 -21.20 18.75
N GLU A 16 -23.38 -21.03 19.08
CA GLU A 16 -24.50 -21.36 18.19
C GLU A 16 -24.46 -20.51 16.90
N ARG A 17 -24.35 -19.18 17.03
CA ARG A 17 -24.19 -18.29 15.88
C ARG A 17 -22.93 -18.57 15.08
N GLN A 18 -21.84 -18.97 15.72
CA GLN A 18 -20.61 -19.36 15.01
C GLN A 18 -20.83 -20.59 14.15
N LYS A 19 -21.56 -21.60 14.66
CA LYS A 19 -21.92 -22.80 13.89
C LYS A 19 -22.84 -22.46 12.73
N GLU A 20 -23.86 -21.65 12.96
CA GLU A 20 -24.75 -21.15 11.89
C GLU A 20 -23.98 -20.38 10.82
N TYR A 21 -23.05 -19.51 11.24
CA TYR A 21 -22.20 -18.75 10.33
C TYR A 21 -21.28 -19.65 9.49
N ILE A 22 -20.72 -20.72 10.07
CA ILE A 22 -19.93 -21.70 9.33
C ILE A 22 -20.79 -22.44 8.29
N LEU A 23 -22.04 -22.76 8.60
CA LEU A 23 -22.97 -23.41 7.67
C LEU A 23 -23.47 -22.47 6.56
N ALA A 24 -23.70 -21.20 6.89
CA ALA A 24 -24.19 -20.20 5.94
C ALA A 24 -23.09 -19.63 5.02
N LYS A 25 -21.82 -19.68 5.47
CA LYS A 25 -20.67 -19.15 4.73
C LYS A 25 -20.51 -19.73 3.33
N PRO A 26 -20.49 -21.05 3.11
CA PRO A 26 -20.32 -21.62 1.78
C PRO A 26 -21.37 -21.13 0.77
N ALA A 27 -22.63 -21.01 1.18
CA ALA A 27 -23.69 -20.52 0.30
C ALA A 27 -23.54 -19.02 -0.01
N ARG A 28 -23.17 -18.21 0.99
CA ARG A 28 -22.95 -16.78 0.81
C ARG A 28 -21.71 -16.49 -0.02
N ASP A 29 -20.61 -17.17 0.26
CA ASP A 29 -19.33 -17.01 -0.43
C ASP A 29 -19.42 -17.51 -1.88
N ALA A 30 -20.20 -18.55 -2.15
CA ALA A 30 -20.52 -18.97 -3.52
C ALA A 30 -21.37 -17.93 -4.26
N ALA A 31 -22.37 -17.34 -3.61
CA ALA A 31 -23.21 -16.30 -4.21
C ALA A 31 -22.44 -15.00 -4.48
N THR A 32 -21.60 -14.55 -3.54
CA THR A 32 -20.74 -13.38 -3.74
C THR A 32 -19.68 -13.64 -4.79
N LYS A 33 -19.06 -14.83 -4.81
CA LYS A 33 -18.12 -15.21 -5.86
C LYS A 33 -18.79 -15.23 -7.23
N ALA A 34 -19.97 -15.84 -7.36
CA ALA A 34 -20.72 -15.84 -8.62
C ALA A 34 -21.08 -14.42 -9.08
N LYS A 35 -21.43 -13.54 -8.13
CA LYS A 35 -21.72 -12.13 -8.43
C LYS A 35 -20.47 -11.37 -8.88
N MET A 36 -19.34 -11.53 -8.18
CA MET A 36 -18.08 -10.89 -8.56
C MET A 36 -17.50 -11.47 -9.86
N GLU A 37 -17.74 -12.75 -10.17
CA GLU A 37 -17.31 -13.37 -11.44
C GLU A 37 -18.16 -12.90 -12.62
N ALA A 38 -19.46 -12.66 -12.39
CA ALA A 38 -20.33 -12.01 -13.37
C ALA A 38 -19.97 -10.53 -13.56
N GLU A 39 -19.65 -9.80 -12.49
CA GLU A 39 -19.19 -8.41 -12.54
C GLU A 39 -17.78 -8.30 -13.16
N ALA A 40 -16.86 -9.23 -12.88
CA ALA A 40 -15.55 -9.29 -13.53
C ALA A 40 -15.65 -9.64 -15.02
N SER A 41 -16.55 -10.55 -15.40
CA SER A 41 -16.85 -10.83 -16.81
C SER A 41 -17.49 -9.63 -17.51
N ALA A 42 -18.32 -8.85 -16.80
CA ALA A 42 -18.90 -7.62 -17.31
C ALA A 42 -17.85 -6.52 -17.48
N VAL A 43 -16.94 -6.34 -16.54
CA VAL A 43 -15.83 -5.37 -16.63
C VAL A 43 -14.85 -5.76 -17.74
N ALA A 44 -14.54 -7.06 -17.91
CA ALA A 44 -13.73 -7.56 -19.02
C ALA A 44 -14.41 -7.36 -20.39
N ALA A 45 -15.73 -7.48 -20.46
CA ALA A 45 -16.51 -7.24 -21.69
C ALA A 45 -16.73 -5.75 -21.98
N ALA A 46 -16.75 -4.89 -20.96
CA ALA A 46 -16.96 -3.45 -21.09
C ALA A 46 -15.71 -2.67 -21.53
N GLY A 47 -14.53 -3.31 -21.60
CA GLY A 47 -13.30 -2.69 -22.12
C GLY A 47 -12.76 -1.52 -21.29
N ASP A 48 -13.38 -1.19 -20.16
CA ASP A 48 -12.99 -0.09 -19.28
C ASP A 48 -11.86 -0.55 -18.35
N VAL A 49 -10.71 -0.83 -18.96
CA VAL A 49 -9.44 -0.94 -18.25
C VAL A 49 -9.19 0.43 -17.62
N PRO A 50 -8.90 0.53 -16.30
CA PRO A 50 -8.57 1.81 -15.67
C PRO A 50 -7.43 2.50 -16.42
N LEU A 51 -7.79 3.39 -17.35
CA LEU A 51 -6.87 4.13 -18.17
C LEU A 51 -6.42 5.31 -17.34
N HIS A 52 -5.18 5.24 -16.86
CA HIS A 52 -4.58 6.38 -16.18
C HIS A 52 -4.36 7.48 -17.22
N VAL A 53 -5.23 8.49 -17.22
CA VAL A 53 -5.23 9.61 -18.17
C VAL A 53 -3.98 10.48 -18.07
N ASP A 54 -3.28 10.44 -16.94
CA ASP A 54 -2.06 11.18 -16.69
C ASP A 54 -0.82 10.26 -16.65
N ASN A 55 -0.12 10.09 -17.77
CA ASN A 55 1.15 9.35 -17.84
C ASN A 55 2.37 10.29 -17.93
N GLU A 56 2.35 11.42 -17.21
CA GLU A 56 3.44 12.40 -17.19
C GLU A 56 4.76 11.83 -16.64
N ARG A 57 4.70 10.73 -15.89
CA ARG A 57 5.87 10.10 -15.26
C ARG A 57 6.42 8.88 -16.00
N ASN A 58 5.96 8.63 -17.23
CA ASN A 58 6.39 7.50 -18.07
C ASN A 58 6.30 6.14 -17.36
N ILE A 59 5.23 5.91 -16.59
CA ILE A 59 5.05 4.67 -15.85
C ILE A 59 4.43 3.65 -16.82
N SER A 60 5.23 2.66 -17.23
CA SER A 60 4.76 1.52 -18.03
C SER A 60 4.38 0.36 -17.12
N VAL A 61 3.30 -0.33 -17.46
CA VAL A 61 2.99 -1.64 -16.88
C VAL A 61 3.93 -2.66 -17.53
N VAL A 62 4.75 -3.33 -16.73
CA VAL A 62 5.60 -4.44 -17.15
C VAL A 62 4.98 -5.70 -16.56
N ASP A 63 4.86 -6.75 -17.37
CA ASP A 63 4.30 -8.03 -16.92
C ASP A 63 5.17 -8.65 -15.80
N ASP A 64 4.53 -9.25 -14.80
CA ASP A 64 5.23 -9.87 -13.66
C ASP A 64 6.25 -10.93 -14.12
N ASN A 65 5.95 -11.65 -15.22
CA ASN A 65 6.87 -12.65 -15.80
C ASN A 65 8.18 -12.03 -16.32
N GLU A 66 8.11 -10.86 -16.98
CA GLU A 66 9.30 -10.14 -17.48
C GLU A 66 10.08 -9.50 -16.33
N GLN A 67 9.37 -9.04 -15.29
CA GLN A 67 9.96 -8.48 -14.09
C GLN A 67 10.69 -9.56 -13.26
N GLU A 68 10.14 -10.77 -13.16
CA GLU A 68 10.81 -11.91 -12.53
C GLU A 68 12.06 -12.36 -13.29
N GLU A 69 12.04 -12.33 -14.62
CA GLU A 69 13.23 -12.58 -15.46
C GLU A 69 14.31 -11.52 -15.23
N CYS A 70 13.95 -10.24 -15.18
CA CYS A 70 14.88 -9.15 -14.90
C CYS A 70 15.47 -9.24 -13.48
N ILE A 71 14.63 -9.50 -12.48
CA ILE A 71 15.06 -9.63 -11.08
C ILE A 71 15.93 -10.88 -10.88
N SER A 72 15.57 -12.00 -11.50
CA SER A 72 16.35 -13.26 -11.40
C SER A 72 17.71 -13.14 -12.10
N PHE A 73 17.79 -12.45 -13.24
CA PHE A 73 19.04 -12.16 -13.91
C PHE A 73 19.95 -11.27 -13.06
N LEU A 74 19.42 -10.16 -12.52
CA LEU A 74 20.17 -9.27 -11.64
C LEU A 74 20.61 -9.97 -10.34
N CYS A 75 19.76 -10.80 -9.75
CA CYS A 75 20.09 -11.60 -8.57
C CYS A 75 21.24 -12.58 -8.86
N SER A 76 21.22 -13.24 -10.02
CA SER A 76 22.31 -14.14 -10.44
C SER A 76 23.63 -13.40 -10.62
N VAL A 77 23.61 -12.23 -11.25
CA VAL A 77 24.81 -11.39 -11.44
C VAL A 77 25.35 -10.89 -10.10
N LEU A 78 24.48 -10.42 -9.21
CA LEU A 78 24.87 -9.96 -7.86
C LEU A 78 25.48 -11.08 -7.03
N ASN A 79 24.91 -12.30 -7.11
CA ASN A 79 25.47 -13.47 -6.43
C ASN A 79 26.86 -13.84 -6.97
N ILE A 80 27.06 -13.82 -8.29
CA ILE A 80 28.38 -14.07 -8.90
C ILE A 80 29.39 -13.02 -8.43
N LEU A 81 29.01 -11.74 -8.45
CA LEU A 81 29.88 -10.65 -7.99
C LEU A 81 30.22 -10.78 -6.50
N GLN A 82 29.25 -11.17 -5.67
CA GLN A 82 29.46 -11.42 -4.24
C GLN A 82 30.44 -12.59 -4.00
N VAL A 83 30.32 -13.68 -4.76
CA VAL A 83 31.24 -14.82 -4.68
C VAL A 83 32.65 -14.41 -5.13
N LEU A 84 32.77 -13.66 -6.21
CA LEU A 84 34.06 -13.16 -6.68
C LEU A 84 34.70 -12.20 -5.66
N TYR A 85 33.91 -11.29 -5.08
CA TYR A 85 34.36 -10.36 -4.07
C TYR A 85 34.83 -11.08 -2.80
N THR A 86 34.10 -12.07 -2.33
CA THR A 86 34.51 -12.88 -1.16
C THR A 86 35.79 -13.67 -1.44
N LYS A 87 35.93 -14.27 -2.63
CA LYS A 87 37.18 -14.95 -3.04
C LYS A 87 38.35 -14.00 -3.19
N PHE A 88 38.12 -12.80 -3.71
CA PHE A 88 39.12 -11.74 -3.80
C PHE A 88 39.58 -11.27 -2.41
N LEU A 89 38.64 -11.10 -1.47
CA LEU A 89 38.96 -10.81 -0.08
C LEU A 89 39.75 -11.93 0.60
N GLU A 90 39.43 -13.20 0.35
CA GLU A 90 40.25 -14.34 0.85
C GLU A 90 41.67 -14.33 0.27
N LEU A 91 41.82 -13.95 -1.00
CA LEU A 91 43.13 -13.86 -1.66
C LEU A 91 43.99 -12.72 -1.08
N ILE A 92 43.34 -11.61 -0.70
CA ILE A 92 44.01 -10.44 -0.14
C ILE A 92 44.16 -10.53 1.37
N ARG A 93 43.39 -11.38 2.06
CA ARG A 93 43.45 -11.56 3.52
C ARG A 93 44.87 -12.00 3.91
N PRO A 94 45.69 -11.11 4.48
CA PRO A 94 47.00 -11.51 4.96
C PRO A 94 46.78 -12.41 6.17
N VAL A 95 47.59 -13.46 6.30
CA VAL A 95 47.68 -14.34 7.48
C VAL A 95 48.28 -13.54 8.65
N ALA A 96 47.60 -12.49 9.10
CA ALA A 96 48.11 -11.55 10.10
C ALA A 96 47.00 -10.95 10.99
N TRP A 97 45.86 -11.63 11.12
CA TRP A 97 44.81 -11.27 12.12
C TRP A 97 44.68 -12.32 13.24
N ALA A 98 45.60 -13.29 13.30
CA ALA A 98 45.59 -14.31 14.36
C ALA A 98 46.25 -13.87 15.67
N GLN A 99 46.77 -12.64 15.80
CA GLN A 99 47.53 -12.24 16.99
C GLN A 99 47.31 -10.79 17.42
N PHE A 100 46.06 -10.34 17.58
CA PHE A 100 45.78 -9.18 18.42
C PHE A 100 44.58 -9.46 19.33
N PRO A 101 44.80 -9.80 20.62
CA PRO A 101 43.72 -9.80 21.59
C PRO A 101 43.43 -8.34 21.96
N TYR A 102 42.65 -7.64 21.13
CA TYR A 102 42.03 -6.40 21.59
C TYR A 102 40.84 -6.79 22.45
N GLN A 103 41.07 -6.82 23.76
CA GLN A 103 40.02 -6.87 24.78
C GLN A 103 39.19 -5.60 24.66
N ILE A 104 38.19 -5.62 23.77
CA ILE A 104 37.08 -4.68 23.83
C ILE A 104 36.30 -5.08 25.08
N LYS A 105 36.62 -4.43 26.19
CA LYS A 105 35.82 -4.50 27.41
C LYS A 105 34.40 -4.11 27.00
N ASN A 106 33.46 -5.06 27.15
CA ASN A 106 32.02 -4.82 27.06
C ASN A 106 31.63 -3.79 28.12
N SER A 107 31.84 -2.52 27.80
CA SER A 107 31.15 -1.42 28.42
C SER A 107 29.73 -1.56 27.91
N ARG A 108 28.83 -1.88 28.84
CA ARG A 108 27.41 -2.09 28.65
C ARG A 108 26.77 -0.82 28.08
N LEU A 109 26.95 -0.56 26.78
CA LEU A 109 26.16 0.40 26.03
C LEU A 109 24.91 -0.32 25.59
N SER A 110 23.82 -0.06 26.31
CA SER A 110 22.49 -0.30 25.81
C SER A 110 22.30 0.50 24.53
N CYS A 111 22.43 -0.15 23.38
CA CYS A 111 21.84 0.34 22.14
C CYS A 111 20.35 0.02 22.19
N SER A 112 19.57 0.93 22.79
CA SER A 112 18.20 1.13 22.34
C SER A 112 18.26 1.48 20.86
N SER A 113 17.52 0.73 20.04
CA SER A 113 17.43 0.91 18.59
C SER A 113 17.24 2.39 18.21
N PRO A 114 17.98 2.94 17.24
CA PRO A 114 17.74 4.29 16.73
C PRO A 114 16.55 4.35 15.75
N HIS A 115 15.63 3.38 15.79
CA HIS A 115 14.48 3.28 14.89
C HIS A 115 13.16 3.78 15.49
N ASP A 116 13.17 4.32 16.71
CA ASP A 116 11.94 4.80 17.36
C ASP A 116 11.89 6.32 17.59
N ALA A 117 12.89 7.07 17.10
CA ALA A 117 12.81 8.53 17.06
C ALA A 117 12.36 8.95 15.65
N LEU A 118 11.04 8.99 15.42
CA LEU A 118 10.52 9.88 14.39
C LEU A 118 10.99 11.31 14.72
N PRO A 119 11.45 12.11 13.74
CA PRO A 119 11.87 13.47 14.02
C PRO A 119 10.74 14.23 14.73
N GLU A 120 11.03 14.76 15.92
CA GLU A 120 10.14 15.70 16.61
C GLU A 120 9.76 16.83 15.63
N GLY A 121 8.50 16.81 15.17
CA GLY A 121 8.00 17.74 14.17
C GLY A 121 7.02 17.16 13.15
N LEU A 122 6.85 15.83 13.07
CA LEU A 122 5.83 15.21 12.20
C LEU A 122 4.47 14.99 12.90
N THR A 123 4.22 15.68 14.01
CA THR A 123 2.87 15.85 14.55
C THR A 123 2.23 17.05 13.85
N HIS A 124 1.79 16.85 12.61
CA HIS A 124 0.80 17.76 12.05
C HIS A 124 -0.50 17.47 12.81
N GLU A 125 -0.77 18.29 13.83
CA GLU A 125 -2.02 18.25 14.60
C GLU A 125 -3.18 18.12 13.62
N LEU A 126 -3.85 16.97 13.65
CA LEU A 126 -5.05 16.79 12.86
C LEU A 126 -6.07 17.84 13.34
N PRO A 127 -6.72 18.59 12.44
CA PRO A 127 -7.79 19.50 12.83
C PRO A 127 -8.78 18.75 13.73
N SER A 128 -9.02 19.27 14.93
CA SER A 128 -9.96 18.65 15.87
C SER A 128 -11.34 18.55 15.24
N ALA A 129 -11.90 17.34 15.22
CA ALA A 129 -13.15 17.01 14.53
C ALA A 129 -14.40 17.74 15.09
N ASP A 130 -14.26 18.45 16.22
CA ASP A 130 -15.35 19.19 16.87
C ASP A 130 -15.59 20.61 16.31
N GLY A 131 -14.95 20.96 15.19
CA GLY A 131 -15.07 22.26 14.54
C GLY A 131 -16.16 22.38 13.47
N PHE A 132 -17.05 21.39 13.28
CA PHE A 132 -18.20 21.59 12.40
C PHE A 132 -19.22 22.49 13.11
N GLN A 133 -19.06 23.80 12.92
CA GLN A 133 -20.16 24.73 13.07
C GLN A 133 -21.31 24.19 12.22
N LYS A 134 -22.39 23.83 12.91
CA LYS A 134 -23.73 23.69 12.36
C LYS A 134 -24.12 25.03 11.74
N LEU A 135 -23.61 25.32 10.55
CA LEU A 135 -24.07 26.43 9.73
C LEU A 135 -25.30 25.97 8.94
N GLN A 136 -26.29 26.83 9.01
CA GLN A 136 -27.68 26.60 8.65
C GLN A 136 -27.83 26.28 7.14
N PRO A 137 -28.82 25.46 6.75
CA PRO A 137 -29.28 25.40 5.38
C PRO A 137 -30.19 26.61 5.13
N SER A 138 -29.68 27.66 4.50
CA SER A 138 -30.54 28.71 3.93
C SER A 138 -29.81 29.46 2.81
N GLU A 139 -30.42 29.42 1.61
CA GLU A 139 -30.23 30.33 0.48
C GLU A 139 -28.85 30.37 -0.21
N ALA A 140 -28.69 29.52 -1.24
CA ALA A 140 -27.73 29.75 -2.32
C ALA A 140 -28.17 28.99 -3.59
N THR A 141 -29.30 29.39 -4.18
CA THR A 141 -29.67 28.97 -5.55
C THR A 141 -29.47 30.07 -6.59
N ASP A 142 -28.89 31.22 -6.20
CA ASP A 142 -28.68 32.35 -7.11
C ASP A 142 -27.23 32.46 -7.64
N THR A 143 -26.22 31.93 -6.94
CA THR A 143 -24.82 32.04 -7.37
C THR A 143 -24.40 30.95 -8.36
N THR A 144 -25.00 29.77 -8.31
CA THR A 144 -24.63 28.62 -9.16
C THR A 144 -25.02 28.82 -10.63
N ILE A 145 -25.99 29.70 -10.92
CA ILE A 145 -26.42 30.02 -12.29
C ILE A 145 -25.41 30.97 -12.94
N ASP A 146 -24.90 31.95 -12.19
CA ASP A 146 -23.89 32.91 -12.63
C ASP A 146 -22.55 32.20 -12.95
N ASP A 147 -22.14 31.25 -12.10
CA ASP A 147 -20.93 30.43 -12.30
C ASP A 147 -20.95 29.60 -13.61
N LEU A 148 -22.14 29.13 -14.04
CA LEU A 148 -22.29 28.32 -15.25
C LEU A 148 -22.19 29.17 -16.53
N GLU A 149 -22.71 30.39 -16.51
CA GLU A 149 -22.67 31.31 -17.64
C GLU A 149 -21.25 31.84 -17.88
N ASP A 150 -20.50 32.10 -16.80
CA ASP A 150 -19.08 32.47 -16.90
C ASP A 150 -18.21 31.32 -17.42
N LEU A 151 -18.47 30.08 -16.99
CA LEU A 151 -17.79 28.88 -17.53
C LEU A 151 -18.07 28.68 -19.02
N GLN A 152 -19.31 28.90 -19.46
CA GLN A 152 -19.69 28.81 -20.86
C GLN A 152 -18.97 29.88 -21.70
N ARG A 153 -18.87 31.11 -21.17
CA ARG A 153 -18.17 32.22 -21.81
C ARG A 153 -16.66 31.99 -21.95
N GLN A 154 -16.05 31.32 -20.97
CA GLN A 154 -14.63 30.93 -21.03
C GLN A 154 -14.38 29.86 -22.11
N LEU A 155 -15.31 28.91 -22.25
CA LEU A 155 -15.20 27.85 -23.26
C LEU A 155 -15.33 28.40 -24.69
N ASP A 156 -16.24 29.35 -24.91
CA ASP A 156 -16.41 30.00 -26.22
C ASP A 156 -15.19 30.86 -26.61
N ALA A 157 -14.57 31.54 -25.64
CA ALA A 157 -13.35 32.31 -25.89
C ALA A 157 -12.16 31.43 -26.30
N LEU A 158 -12.06 30.21 -25.74
CA LEU A 158 -11.02 29.24 -26.09
C LEU A 158 -11.24 28.60 -27.47
N ASN A 159 -12.48 28.46 -27.92
CA ASN A 159 -12.82 27.85 -29.21
C ASN A 159 -12.85 28.85 -30.38
N ALA A 160 -12.60 30.13 -30.12
CA ALA A 160 -12.65 31.20 -31.12
C ALA A 160 -11.33 31.41 -31.90
N ASP A 161 -10.32 30.56 -31.70
CA ASP A 161 -9.08 30.49 -32.48
C ASP A 161 -9.02 29.26 -33.41
#